data_AF-A0ABD3ADD2-F1
#
_entry.id   AF-A0ABD3ADD2-F1
#
_cell.length_a   1.000
_cell.length_b   1.000
_cell.length_c   1.000
_cell.angle_alpha   90.00
_cell.angle_beta   90.00
_cell.angle_gamma   90.00
#
_symmetry.space_group_name_H-M   'P 1'
#
loop_
_entity.id
_entity.type
_entity.pdbx_description
1 polymer ?
#
loop_
_entity_poly.entity_id
_entity_poly.type
_entity_poly.pdbx_seq_one_letter_code
_entity_poly.pdbx_strand_id
1 'polypeptide(L)'
;MKEGDHNIKYFHSQKEQIIHEEIEGCRCNSVDPVLLKEAVVELFQKLLSAEQRQEDHFSQHIIGLISLEDNEALTSLPTKAELNEVVFSLRSNSVAGSDGFNGTFYKFQLASSSLQEGG
;
A
#
# COMPACT_ATOMS: atom_id res chain seq x y z
N MET A 1 29.27 19.41 49.12
CA MET A 1 28.26 19.33 48.05
C MET A 1 27.60 20.71 47.91
N LYS A 2 28.17 21.60 47.10
CA LYS A 2 27.58 22.90 46.74
C LYS A 2 27.78 23.24 45.26
N GLU A 3 28.78 22.64 44.61
CA GLU A 3 29.06 22.82 43.17
C GLU A 3 28.01 22.18 42.24
N GLY A 4 27.43 21.03 42.62
CA GLY A 4 26.52 20.27 41.75
C GLY A 4 25.23 21.01 41.39
N ASP A 5 24.62 21.70 42.36
CA ASP A 5 23.36 22.45 42.17
C ASP A 5 23.55 23.70 41.30
N HIS A 6 24.73 24.34 41.35
CA HIS A 6 25.03 25.50 40.52
C HIS A 6 25.17 25.10 39.05
N ASN A 7 25.78 23.95 38.80
CA ASN A 7 25.94 23.42 37.45
C ASN A 7 24.59 23.06 36.84
N ILE A 8 23.71 22.41 37.61
CA ILE A 8 22.35 22.06 37.19
C ILE A 8 21.56 23.31 36.79
N LYS A 9 21.53 24.35 37.65
CA LYS A 9 20.83 25.61 37.33
C LYS A 9 21.36 26.29 36.07
N TYR A 10 22.68 26.32 35.92
CA TYR A 10 23.32 26.89 34.73
C TYR A 10 22.94 26.13 33.45
N PHE A 11 22.99 24.80 33.46
CA PHE A 11 22.58 24.00 32.30
C PHE A 11 21.09 24.13 31.99
N HIS A 12 20.23 24.21 33.02
CA HIS A 12 18.80 24.43 32.80
C HIS A 12 18.51 25.82 32.24
N SER A 13 19.13 26.88 32.75
CA SER A 13 18.93 28.24 32.22
C SER A 13 19.43 28.39 30.78
N GLN A 14 20.58 27.78 30.45
CA GLN A 14 21.08 27.77 29.08
C GLN A 14 20.15 27.00 28.14
N LYS A 15 19.59 25.87 28.59
CA LYS A 15 18.64 25.09 27.79
C LYS A 15 17.32 25.84 27.58
N GLU A 16 16.82 26.51 28.61
CA GLU A 16 15.62 27.36 28.50
C GLU A 16 15.83 28.50 27.52
N GLN A 17 17.01 29.14 27.54
CA GLN A 17 17.35 30.21 26.62
C GLN A 17 17.46 29.73 25.17
N ILE A 18 18.11 28.57 24.93
CA ILE A 18 18.17 27.95 23.59
C ILE A 18 16.77 27.63 23.06
N ILE A 19 15.90 27.05 23.89
CA ILE A 19 14.51 26.73 23.51
C ILE A 19 13.73 28.03 23.22
N HIS A 20 13.93 29.09 24.01
CA HIS A 20 13.28 30.38 23.77
C HIS A 20 13.73 31.00 22.44
N GLU A 21 15.04 30.99 22.16
CA GLU A 21 15.62 31.49 20.90
C GLU A 21 15.15 30.65 19.70
N GLU A 22 15.04 29.33 19.86
CA GLU A 22 14.58 28.43 18.81
C GLU A 22 13.07 28.61 18.54
N ILE A 23 12.24 28.81 19.56
CA ILE A 23 10.81 29.10 19.39
C ILE A 23 10.59 30.50 18.80
N GLU A 24 11.38 31.49 19.21
CA GLU A 24 11.33 32.84 18.63
C GLU A 24 11.82 32.86 17.18
N GLY A 25 12.84 32.07 16.84
CA GLY A 25 13.31 31.83 15.47
C GLY A 25 12.36 30.99 14.62
N CYS A 26 11.59 30.09 15.25
CA CYS A 26 10.49 29.32 14.65
C CYS A 26 9.16 30.07 14.66
N ARG A 27 9.15 31.40 14.85
CA ARG A 27 8.04 32.21 14.31
C ARG A 27 8.03 31.98 12.81
N CYS A 28 7.19 31.03 12.41
CA CYS A 28 6.73 30.85 11.05
C CYS A 28 6.40 32.24 10.55
N ASN A 29 7.28 32.82 9.71
CA ASN A 29 6.96 34.02 8.97
C ASN A 29 5.62 33.70 8.35
N SER A 30 4.54 34.39 8.73
CA SER A 30 3.21 34.16 8.15
C SER A 30 3.39 34.18 6.65
N VAL A 31 3.46 33.00 6.05
CA VAL A 31 3.61 32.86 4.62
C VAL A 31 2.31 33.37 4.06
N ASP A 32 2.39 34.38 3.20
CA ASP A 32 1.19 34.94 2.57
C ASP A 32 0.38 33.77 1.98
N PRO A 33 -0.87 33.55 2.43
CA PRO A 33 -1.71 32.47 1.93
C PRO A 33 -1.86 32.49 0.41
N VAL A 34 -1.75 33.68 -0.22
CA VAL A 34 -1.78 33.85 -1.67
C VAL A 34 -0.51 33.29 -2.31
N LEU A 35 0.67 33.66 -1.80
CA LEU A 35 1.95 33.14 -2.29
C LEU A 35 2.06 31.63 -2.10
N LEU A 36 1.56 31.10 -0.97
CA LEU A 36 1.52 29.66 -0.73
C LEU A 36 0.63 28.95 -1.75
N LYS A 37 -0.57 29.49 -2.00
CA LYS A 37 -1.49 28.94 -2.99
C LYS A 37 -0.88 28.93 -4.38
N GLU A 38 -0.25 30.02 -4.79
CA GLU A 38 0.41 30.13 -6.11
C GLU A 38 1.58 29.14 -6.23
N ALA A 39 2.44 29.06 -5.22
CA ALA A 39 3.54 28.10 -5.19
C ALA A 39 3.08 26.64 -5.23
N VAL A 40 1.97 26.31 -4.54
CA VAL A 40 1.36 24.98 -4.58
C VAL A 40 0.82 24.68 -5.97
N VAL A 41 0.12 25.62 -6.58
CA VAL A 41 -0.42 25.44 -7.95
C VAL A 41 0.71 25.24 -8.95
N GLU A 42 1.76 26.06 -8.90
CA GLU A 42 2.93 25.95 -9.79
C GLU A 42 3.66 24.60 -9.60
N LEU A 43 3.83 24.15 -8.36
CA LEU A 43 4.42 22.86 -8.04
C LEU A 43 3.63 21.71 -8.67
N PHE A 44 2.31 21.66 -8.46
CA PHE A 44 1.49 20.59 -8.99
C PHE A 44 1.33 20.68 -10.51
N GLN A 45 1.25 21.87 -11.09
CA GLN A 45 1.29 22.04 -12.54
C GLN A 45 2.58 21.49 -13.12
N LYS A 46 3.74 21.77 -12.51
CA LYS A 46 5.03 21.22 -12.95
C LYS A 46 5.11 19.70 -12.78
N LEU A 47 4.61 19.16 -11.68
CA LEU A 47 4.59 17.71 -11.44
C LEU A 47 3.69 16.96 -12.41
N LEU A 48 2.51 17.52 -12.71
CA LEU A 48 1.50 16.88 -13.56
C LEU A 48 1.71 17.16 -15.06
N SER A 49 2.41 18.25 -15.39
CA SER A 49 2.83 18.55 -16.77
C SER A 49 4.23 18.04 -17.08
N ALA A 50 4.92 17.43 -16.11
CA ALA A 50 6.16 16.72 -16.39
C ALA A 50 5.83 15.60 -17.37
N GLU A 51 6.39 15.70 -18.56
CA GLU A 51 6.32 14.66 -19.58
C GLU A 51 6.71 13.34 -18.94
N GLN A 52 5.93 12.27 -19.18
CA GLN A 52 6.30 10.93 -18.70
C GLN A 52 7.67 10.61 -19.26
N ARG A 53 8.72 10.82 -18.46
CA ARG A 53 10.02 10.26 -18.75
C ARG A 53 9.82 8.77 -18.62
N GLN A 54 9.58 8.13 -19.75
CA GLN A 54 9.59 6.69 -19.87
C GLN A 54 11.03 6.28 -19.61
N GLU A 55 11.42 6.18 -18.33
CA GLU A 55 12.64 5.49 -17.95
C GLU A 55 12.39 4.01 -18.19
N ASP A 56 12.52 3.63 -19.46
CA ASP A 56 12.44 2.27 -19.96
C ASP A 56 13.59 1.39 -19.43
N HIS A 57 14.44 1.93 -18.56
CA HIS A 57 15.48 1.18 -17.87
C HIS A 57 14.91 0.04 -17.02
N PHE A 58 13.66 0.13 -16.55
CA PHE A 58 13.03 -0.99 -15.84
C PHE A 58 12.73 -2.17 -16.75
N SER A 59 12.22 -1.93 -17.97
CA SER A 59 11.86 -3.01 -18.90
C SER A 59 13.09 -3.81 -19.37
N GLN A 60 14.25 -3.16 -19.46
CA GLN A 60 15.54 -3.79 -19.79
C GLN A 60 15.99 -4.85 -18.77
N HIS A 61 15.45 -4.80 -17.54
CA HIS A 61 15.75 -5.76 -16.48
C HIS A 61 14.57 -6.70 -16.19
N ILE A 62 13.42 -6.52 -16.84
CA ILE A 62 12.33 -7.50 -16.79
C ILE A 62 12.76 -8.70 -17.63
N ILE A 63 13.31 -9.69 -16.96
CA ILE A 63 13.63 -10.98 -17.59
C ILE A 63 12.29 -11.57 -18.06
N GLY A 64 12.22 -11.94 -19.35
CA GLY A 64 11.10 -12.71 -19.90
C GLY A 64 11.07 -14.13 -19.33
N LEU A 65 10.74 -14.25 -18.05
CA LEU A 65 10.68 -15.50 -17.30
C LEU A 65 9.43 -16.32 -17.64
N ILE A 66 8.39 -15.66 -18.15
CA ILE A 66 7.14 -16.27 -18.54
C ILE A 66 7.24 -16.57 -20.03
N SER A 67 7.30 -17.85 -20.38
CA SER A 67 7.21 -18.28 -21.76
C SER A 67 5.80 -18.05 -22.32
N LEU A 68 5.64 -18.14 -23.64
CA LEU A 68 4.32 -18.08 -24.25
C LEU A 68 3.40 -19.20 -23.70
N GLU A 69 3.96 -20.40 -23.51
CA GLU A 69 3.25 -21.55 -22.93
C GLU A 69 2.82 -21.29 -21.48
N ASP A 70 3.68 -20.69 -20.65
CA ASP A 70 3.32 -20.31 -19.28
C ASP A 70 2.16 -19.31 -19.28
N ASN A 71 2.22 -18.32 -20.17
CA ASN A 71 1.16 -17.32 -20.27
C ASN A 71 -0.16 -17.94 -20.74
N GLU A 72 -0.12 -18.86 -21.72
CA GLU A 72 -1.29 -19.62 -22.16
C GLU A 72 -1.88 -20.46 -21.02
N ALA A 73 -1.04 -21.17 -20.26
CA ALA A 73 -1.48 -21.96 -19.12
C ALA A 73 -2.13 -21.08 -18.03
N LEU A 74 -1.49 -19.96 -17.64
CA LEU A 74 -1.97 -19.05 -16.60
C LEU A 74 -3.26 -18.29 -16.98
N THR A 75 -3.49 -18.10 -18.28
CA THR A 75 -4.67 -17.36 -18.77
C THR A 75 -5.80 -18.26 -19.26
N SER A 76 -5.53 -19.56 -19.40
CA SER A 76 -6.56 -20.54 -19.75
C SER A 76 -7.61 -20.68 -18.64
N LEU A 77 -8.85 -20.97 -19.04
CA LEU A 77 -9.89 -21.29 -18.06
C LEU A 77 -9.58 -22.65 -17.41
N PRO A 78 -9.76 -22.80 -16.09
CA PRO A 78 -9.58 -24.07 -15.43
C PRO A 78 -10.59 -25.09 -15.96
N THR A 79 -10.16 -26.34 -16.04
CA THR A 79 -11.03 -27.45 -16.46
C THR A 79 -12.04 -27.79 -15.36
N LYS A 80 -13.15 -28.43 -15.75
CA LYS A 80 -14.15 -28.92 -14.80
C LYS A 80 -13.56 -29.92 -13.80
N ALA A 81 -12.55 -30.70 -14.20
CA ALA A 81 -11.87 -31.64 -13.31
C ALA A 81 -11.08 -30.92 -12.22
N GLU A 82 -10.27 -29.92 -12.60
CA GLU A 82 -9.49 -29.09 -11.66
C GLU A 82 -10.42 -28.33 -10.70
N LEU A 83 -11.51 -27.76 -11.21
CA LEU A 83 -12.50 -27.08 -10.37
C LEU A 83 -13.12 -28.03 -9.33
N ASN A 84 -13.49 -29.24 -9.74
CA ASN A 84 -14.02 -30.23 -8.81
C ASN A 84 -12.98 -30.59 -7.75
N GLU A 85 -11.75 -30.93 -8.14
CA GLU A 85 -10.69 -31.29 -7.19
C GLU A 85 -10.49 -30.19 -6.13
N VAL A 86 -10.32 -28.94 -6.56
CA VAL A 86 -10.08 -27.81 -5.66
C VAL A 86 -11.27 -27.58 -4.73
N VAL A 87 -12.49 -27.51 -5.27
CA VAL A 87 -13.69 -27.23 -4.47
C VAL A 87 -13.96 -28.35 -3.46
N PHE A 88 -13.79 -29.62 -3.86
CA PHE A 88 -14.00 -30.75 -2.94
C PHE A 88 -12.88 -30.87 -1.89
N SER A 89 -11.67 -30.38 -2.17
CA SER A 89 -10.57 -30.28 -1.21
C SER A 89 -10.76 -29.22 -0.12
N LEU A 90 -11.66 -28.24 -0.32
CA LEU A 90 -11.93 -27.19 0.65
C LEU A 90 -12.36 -27.77 2.01
N ARG A 91 -11.84 -27.20 3.10
CA ARG A 91 -12.22 -27.63 4.45
C ARG A 91 -13.65 -27.17 4.78
N SER A 92 -14.54 -28.13 5.03
CA SER A 92 -15.95 -27.84 5.35
C SER A 92 -16.13 -27.10 6.68
N ASN A 93 -15.15 -27.18 7.58
CA ASN A 93 -15.13 -26.49 8.87
C ASN A 93 -14.34 -25.16 8.84
N SER A 94 -13.91 -24.70 7.66
CA SER A 94 -13.31 -23.37 7.54
C SER A 94 -14.35 -22.30 7.83
N VAL A 95 -13.93 -21.25 8.51
CA VAL A 95 -14.75 -20.04 8.71
C VAL A 95 -14.98 -19.40 7.34
N ALA A 96 -16.17 -18.82 7.16
CA ALA A 96 -16.50 -18.05 5.98
C ALA A 96 -15.59 -16.83 5.82
N GLY A 97 -15.29 -16.48 4.57
CA GLY A 97 -14.52 -15.28 4.24
C GLY A 97 -15.33 -14.00 4.43
N SER A 98 -14.81 -12.88 3.94
CA SER A 98 -15.54 -11.61 3.89
C SER A 98 -16.80 -11.66 3.02
N ASP A 99 -16.91 -12.67 2.16
CA ASP A 99 -18.08 -12.95 1.33
C ASP A 99 -19.19 -13.73 2.06
N GLY A 100 -18.91 -14.25 3.26
CA GLY A 100 -19.87 -15.00 4.06
C GLY A 100 -20.10 -16.45 3.63
N PHE A 101 -19.37 -16.97 2.64
CA PHE A 101 -19.50 -18.36 2.18
C PHE A 101 -18.34 -19.23 2.64
N ASN A 102 -18.62 -20.50 2.93
CA ASN A 102 -17.62 -21.49 3.34
C ASN A 102 -17.52 -22.64 2.33
N GLY A 103 -16.57 -23.57 2.56
CA GLY A 103 -16.34 -24.70 1.66
C GLY A 103 -17.58 -25.58 1.42
N THR A 104 -18.49 -25.67 2.38
CA THR A 104 -19.74 -26.45 2.23
C THR A 104 -20.66 -25.83 1.18
N PHE A 105 -20.76 -24.50 1.16
CA PHE A 105 -21.56 -23.78 0.16
C PHE A 105 -21.06 -24.03 -1.27
N TYR A 106 -19.76 -23.86 -1.51
CA TYR A 106 -19.19 -24.05 -2.86
C TYR A 106 -19.32 -25.49 -3.37
N LYS A 107 -19.11 -26.48 -2.49
CA LYS A 107 -19.33 -27.90 -2.82
C LYS A 107 -20.78 -28.17 -3.24
N PHE A 108 -21.73 -27.62 -2.50
CA PHE A 108 -23.16 -27.78 -2.81
C PHE A 108 -23.52 -27.15 -4.16
N GLN A 109 -23.04 -25.93 -4.42
CA GLN A 109 -23.31 -25.22 -5.66
C GLN A 109 -22.76 -25.97 -6.88
N LEU A 110 -21.50 -26.45 -6.80
CA LEU A 110 -20.86 -27.17 -7.90
C LEU A 110 -21.56 -28.51 -8.22
N ALA A 111 -22.01 -29.22 -7.18
CA ALA A 111 -22.78 -30.45 -7.33
C ALA A 111 -24.15 -30.19 -7.98
N SER A 112 -24.80 -29.09 -7.62
CA SER A 112 -26.12 -28.70 -8.14
C SER A 112 -26.07 -28.28 -9.61
N SER A 113 -25.02 -27.56 -10.02
CA SER A 113 -24.79 -27.20 -11.43
C SER A 113 -24.52 -28.43 -12.31
N SER A 114 -23.86 -29.45 -11.77
CA SER A 114 -23.59 -30.70 -12.51
C SER A 114 -24.83 -31.55 -12.76
N LEU A 115 -25.89 -31.39 -11.96
CA LEU A 115 -27.18 -32.08 -12.15
C LEU A 115 -28.07 -31.42 -13.21
N GLN A 116 -27.83 -30.14 -13.54
CA GLN A 116 -28.62 -29.42 -14.54
C GLN A 116 -28.11 -29.61 -15.98
N GLU A 117 -26.85 -30.00 -16.18
CA GLU A 117 -26.28 -30.27 -17.51
C GLU A 117 -26.56 -31.70 -18.04
N GLY A 118 -27.23 -32.55 -17.24
CA GLY A 118 -27.51 -33.95 -17.56
C GLY A 118 -28.92 -34.26 -18.08
N GLY A 119 -29.64 -33.25 -18.60
CA GLY A 119 -31.02 -33.37 -19.11
C GLY A 119 -31.15 -33.05 -20.59
#